data_AF-A0A2W5ACJ7-F1
#
_entry.id   AF-A0A2W5ACJ7-F1
#
_cell.length_a   1.000
_cell.length_b   1.000
_cell.length_c   1.000
_cell.angle_alpha   90.00
_cell.angle_beta   90.00
_cell.angle_gamma   90.00
#
_symmetry.space_group_name_H-M   'P 1'
#
loop_
_entity.id
_entity.type
_entity.pdbx_description
1 polymer ?
#
loop_
_entity_poly.entity_id
_entity_poly.type
_entity_poly.pdbx_seq_one_letter_code
_entity_poly.pdbx_strand_id
1 'polypeptide(L)' 'PHADDDAIGAASYETTSVYGFGHSLYYRNVIETLRGQANAETDGRAGLQSLELLTAIYRAARDGVRVPLPLDRVG' A
#
# COMPACT_ATOMS: atom_id res chain seq x y z
N PRO A 1 -12.05 20.66 -29.76
CA PRO A 1 -12.48 19.55 -28.87
C PRO A 1 -12.23 18.21 -29.57
N HIS A 2 -11.35 17.39 -29.02
CA HIS A 2 -11.11 16.03 -29.49
C HIS A 2 -12.18 15.10 -28.90
N ALA A 3 -12.57 14.05 -29.64
CA ALA A 3 -13.59 13.09 -29.20
C ALA A 3 -13.22 12.39 -27.86
N ASP A 4 -11.94 12.35 -27.52
CA ASP A 4 -11.43 11.81 -26.26
C ASP A 4 -11.66 12.75 -25.07
N ASP A 5 -11.86 14.06 -25.30
CA ASP A 5 -12.13 15.05 -24.23
C ASP A 5 -13.46 14.76 -23.53
N ASP A 6 -14.46 14.27 -24.26
CA ASP A 6 -15.79 13.94 -23.74
C ASP A 6 -15.77 12.64 -22.91
N ALA A 7 -14.77 11.76 -23.12
CA ALA A 7 -14.65 10.48 -22.42
C ALA A 7 -14.02 10.58 -21.02
N ILE A 8 -13.35 11.70 -20.71
CA ILE A 8 -12.68 11.94 -19.43
C ILE A 8 -13.68 11.99 -18.27
N GLY A 9 -14.85 12.59 -18.47
CA GLY A 9 -15.89 12.72 -17.45
C GLY A 9 -16.51 11.37 -17.06
N ALA A 10 -16.63 10.43 -18.00
CA ALA A 10 -17.22 9.12 -17.76
C ALA A 10 -16.27 8.16 -17.03
N ALA A 11 -14.96 8.23 -17.32
CA ALA A 11 -13.95 7.33 -16.78
C ALA A 11 -13.77 7.44 -15.25
N SER A 12 -14.03 8.61 -14.66
CA SER A 12 -13.83 8.83 -13.22
C SER A 12 -15.03 8.39 -12.35
N TYR A 13 -16.22 8.19 -12.93
CA TYR A 13 -17.46 7.91 -12.20
C TYR A 13 -17.93 6.45 -12.29
N GLU A 14 -17.42 5.66 -13.24
CA GLU A 14 -17.79 4.23 -13.39
C GLU A 14 -17.04 3.27 -12.44
N THR A 15 -16.21 3.77 -11.53
CA THR A 15 -15.65 2.90 -10.50
C THR A 15 -16.60 2.87 -9.31
N THR A 16 -17.28 1.74 -9.09
CA THR A 16 -18.13 1.49 -7.90
C THR A 16 -17.34 1.56 -6.58
N SER A 17 -16.02 1.75 -6.66
CA SER A 17 -15.10 2.00 -5.57
C SER A 17 -13.91 2.78 -6.11
N VAL A 18 -13.59 3.92 -5.49
CA VAL A 18 -12.40 4.77 -5.73
C VAL A 18 -11.08 3.97 -5.73
N TYR A 19 -11.10 2.76 -5.19
CA TYR A 19 -9.94 1.91 -4.93
C TYR A 19 -10.04 0.52 -5.61
N GLY A 20 -10.98 0.37 -6.56
CA GLY A 20 -11.13 -0.84 -7.35
C GLY A 20 -11.58 -2.08 -6.56
N PHE A 21 -11.33 -3.26 -7.15
CA PHE A 21 -11.79 -4.55 -6.64
C PHE A 21 -10.99 -5.10 -5.44
N GLY A 22 -9.88 -4.45 -5.06
CA GLY A 22 -8.98 -4.95 -4.01
C GLY A 22 -9.58 -4.88 -2.60
N HIS A 23 -10.44 -3.89 -2.33
CA HIS A 23 -10.97 -3.66 -0.97
C HIS A 23 -11.86 -4.79 -0.45
N SER A 24 -12.73 -5.34 -1.29
CA SER A 24 -13.62 -6.43 -0.86
C SER A 24 -12.82 -7.68 -0.47
N LEU A 25 -11.74 -7.96 -1.20
CA LEU A 25 -10.84 -9.07 -0.88
C LEU A 25 -10.04 -8.78 0.40
N TYR A 26 -9.49 -7.57 0.53
CA TYR A 26 -8.76 -7.15 1.73
C TYR A 26 -9.64 -7.22 2.99
N TYR A 27 -10.85 -6.65 2.95
CA TYR A 27 -11.76 -6.71 4.09
C TYR A 27 -12.21 -8.13 4.42
N ARG A 28 -12.40 -8.99 3.41
CA ARG A 28 -12.68 -10.41 3.66
C ARG A 28 -11.53 -11.05 4.43
N ASN A 29 -10.28 -10.89 3.99
CA ASN A 29 -9.12 -11.41 4.70
C ASN A 29 -9.04 -10.88 6.15
N VAL A 30 -9.24 -9.57 6.34
CA VAL A 30 -9.27 -8.97 7.69
C VAL A 30 -10.32 -9.64 8.59
N ILE A 31 -11.56 -9.81 8.10
CA ILE A 31 -12.64 -10.43 8.87
C ILE A 31 -12.33 -11.90 9.18
N GLU A 32 -11.86 -12.66 8.20
CA GLU A 32 -11.52 -14.08 8.37
C GLU A 32 -10.34 -14.26 9.33
N THR A 33 -9.33 -13.39 9.28
CA THR A 33 -8.22 -13.39 10.25
C THR A 33 -8.70 -13.11 11.67
N LEU A 34 -9.56 -12.10 11.87
CA LEU A 34 -10.11 -11.79 13.19
C LEU A 34 -10.97 -12.94 13.75
N ARG A 35 -11.54 -13.78 12.87
CA ARG A 35 -12.28 -15.00 13.24
C ARG A 35 -11.39 -16.23 13.42
N GLY A 36 -10.09 -16.14 13.18
CA GLY A 36 -9.16 -17.28 13.21
C GLY A 36 -9.33 -18.26 12.04
N GLN A 37 -9.94 -17.80 10.94
CA GLN A 37 -10.25 -18.62 9.76
C GLN A 37 -9.23 -18.44 8.63
N ALA A 38 -8.38 -17.41 8.69
CA ALA A 38 -7.34 -17.14 7.71
C ALA A 38 -6.11 -16.49 8.36
N ASN A 39 -4.96 -16.58 7.69
CA ASN A 39 -3.78 -15.79 8.05
C ASN A 39 -3.91 -14.37 7.48
N ALA A 40 -3.35 -13.38 8.18
CA ALA A 40 -3.30 -12.02 7.67
C ALA A 40 -2.40 -11.97 6.44
N GLU A 41 -2.92 -11.55 5.29
CA GLU A 41 -2.12 -11.37 4.07
C GLU A 41 -1.16 -10.18 4.18
N THR A 42 -1.50 -9.19 5.00
CA THR A 42 -0.63 -8.07 5.36
C THR A 42 -0.69 -7.85 6.86
N ASP A 43 0.38 -8.26 7.55
CA ASP A 43 0.48 -8.15 9.00
C ASP A 43 1.29 -6.92 9.43
N GLY A 44 1.32 -6.66 10.75
CA GLY A 44 2.07 -5.54 11.30
C GLY A 44 3.58 -5.62 11.04
N ARG A 45 4.14 -6.83 10.88
CA ARG A 45 5.57 -7.02 10.61
C ARG A 45 5.92 -6.56 9.20
N ALA A 46 5.13 -6.95 8.21
CA ALA A 46 5.27 -6.49 6.83
C ALA A 46 5.10 -4.96 6.73
N GLY A 47 4.17 -4.39 7.50
CA GLY A 47 3.99 -2.94 7.62
C GLY A 47 5.23 -2.23 8.17
N LEU A 48 5.84 -2.76 9.23
CA LEU A 48 7.07 -2.21 9.80
C LEU A 48 8.27 -2.32 8.82
N GLN A 49 8.39 -3.40 8.07
CA GLN A 49 9.42 -3.54 7.03
C GLN A 49 9.25 -2.51 5.91
N SER A 50 8.00 -2.20 5.54
CA SER A 50 7.70 -1.17 4.54
C SER A 50 8.12 0.22 5.02
N LEU A 51 7.82 0.55 6.29
CA LEU A 51 8.26 1.80 6.92
C LEU A 51 9.78 1.89 7.05
N GLU A 52 10.43 0.79 7.37
CA GLU A 52 11.90 0.69 7.44
C GLU A 52 12.53 0.99 6.08
N LEU A 53 12.02 0.37 5.01
CA LEU A 53 12.49 0.61 3.65
C LEU A 53 12.28 2.08 3.22
N LEU A 54 11.09 2.64 3.45
CA LEU A 54 10.81 4.05 3.16
C LEU A 54 11.78 4.97 3.91
N THR A 55 12.02 4.69 5.19
CA THR A 55 12.98 5.46 6.01
C THR A 55 14.39 5.38 5.44
N ALA A 56 14.84 4.19 5.02
CA ALA A 56 16.15 4.01 4.40
C ALA A 56 16.28 4.78 3.08
N ILE A 57 15.24 4.77 2.24
CA ILE A 57 15.19 5.54 0.98
C ILE A 57 15.35 7.04 1.26
N TYR A 58 14.60 7.59 2.21
CA TYR A 58 14.71 9.01 2.55
C TYR A 58 16.08 9.39 3.11
N ARG A 59 16.67 8.54 3.96
CA ARG A 59 18.04 8.74 4.48
C ARG A 59 19.08 8.71 3.36
N ALA A 60 18.99 7.73 2.46
CA ALA A 60 19.89 7.60 1.32
C ALA A 60 19.79 8.80 0.38
N ALA A 61 18.58 9.28 0.10
CA ALA A 61 18.34 10.44 -0.76
C ALA A 61 18.85 11.75 -0.13
N ARG A 62 18.69 11.92 1.19
CA ARG A 62 19.16 13.10 1.91
C ARG A 62 20.68 13.17 1.98
N ASP A 63 21.32 12.05 2.35
CA ASP A 63 22.74 12.03 2.71
C ASP A 63 23.64 11.55 1.55
N GLY A 64 23.06 11.02 0.46
CA GLY A 64 23.81 10.53 -0.70
C GLY A 64 24.63 9.25 -0.43
N VAL A 65 24.27 8.49 0.61
CA VAL A 65 25.01 7.29 1.05
C VAL A 65 24.15 6.02 0.95
N ARG A 66 24.82 4.86 0.88
CA ARG A 66 24.15 3.57 1.03
C ARG A 66 23.69 3.39 2.47
N VAL A 67 22.41 3.05 2.66
CA VAL A 67 21.83 2.74 3.96
C VAL A 67 21.56 1.23 4.03
N PRO A 68 22.23 0.48 4.91
CA PRO A 68 22.00 -0.96 5.05
C PRO A 68 20.66 -1.24 5.74
N LEU A 69 20.09 -2.41 5.44
CA LEU A 69 18.90 -2.96 6.11
C LEU A 69 19.27 -4.26 6.84
N PRO A 70 18.63 -4.59 7.98
CA PRO A 70 17.61 -3.79 8.67
C PRO A 70 18.20 -2.52 9.30
N LEU A 71 17.36 -1.52 9.57
CA LEU A 71 17.78 -0.33 10.30
C LEU A 71 18.04 -0.68 11.77
N ASP A 72 18.99 0.02 12.39
CA ASP A 72 19.23 -0.12 13.82
C ASP A 72 17.96 0.23 14.60
N ARG A 73 17.52 -0.72 15.44
CA ARG A 73 16.40 -0.47 16.34
C ARG A 73 16.88 0.44 17.47
N VAL A 74 16.19 1.55 17.66
CA VAL A 74 16.33 2.31 18.91
C VAL A 74 15.74 1.41 20.00
N GLY A 75 16.59 0.97 20.92
CA GLY A 75 16.20 0.20 22.10
C GLY A 75 15.50 1.04 23.14
#